data_AF-X1RPS8-F1
#
_entry.id   AF-X1RPS8-F1
#
_cell.length_a   1.000
_cell.length_b   1.000
_cell.length_c   1.000
_cell.angle_alpha   90.00
_cell.angle_beta   90.00
_cell.angle_gamma   90.00
#
_symmetry.space_group_name_H-M   'P 1'
#
loop_
_entity.id
_entity.type
_entity.pdbx_description
1 polymer ?
#
loop_
_entity_poly.entity_id
_entity_poly.type
_entity_poly.pdbx_seq_one_letter_code
_entity_poly.pdbx_strand_id
1 'polypeptide(L)'
;MTAPKEDEISSNIKSYHGIPLLRSEYNALMEFEQQITNPLPLVSEWNSNIFGFIARENHVIALGIPSKDLTILTENICNLKYLTRLSLKNNLL
;
A
#
# COMPACT_ATOMS: atom_id res chain seq x y z
N MET A 1 0.96 -24.24 -19.92
CA MET A 1 0.94 -23.04 -19.06
C MET A 1 1.95 -22.08 -19.63
N THR A 2 1.49 -21.03 -20.31
CA THR A 2 2.36 -20.05 -20.99
C THR A 2 2.65 -18.93 -20.02
N ALA A 3 3.91 -18.55 -19.84
CA ALA A 3 4.28 -17.38 -19.03
C ALA A 3 3.61 -16.12 -19.61
N PRO A 4 3.16 -15.17 -18.78
CA PRO A 4 2.56 -13.94 -19.27
C PRO A 4 3.61 -13.14 -20.04
N LYS A 5 3.19 -12.49 -21.13
CA LYS A 5 4.06 -11.66 -21.97
C LYS A 5 4.41 -10.38 -21.22
N GLU A 6 5.65 -9.90 -21.37
CA GLU A 6 6.19 -8.72 -20.69
C GLU A 6 5.31 -7.46 -20.88
N ASP A 7 4.55 -7.38 -21.98
CA ASP A 7 3.60 -6.30 -22.27
C ASP A 7 2.34 -6.30 -21.36
N GLU A 8 1.88 -7.45 -20.86
CA GLU A 8 0.75 -7.52 -19.91
C GLU A 8 1.15 -7.00 -18.52
N ILE A 9 2.41 -7.21 -18.12
CA ILE A 9 2.95 -6.76 -16.84
C ILE A 9 2.93 -5.22 -16.78
N SER A 10 3.27 -4.57 -17.90
CA SER A 10 3.27 -3.10 -18.02
C SER A 10 1.87 -2.48 -17.90
N SER A 11 0.82 -3.18 -18.36
CA SER A 11 -0.58 -2.71 -18.24
C SER A 11 -1.14 -2.73 -16.80
N ASN A 12 -0.46 -3.47 -15.90
CA ASN A 12 -0.89 -3.68 -14.53
C ASN A 12 -0.15 -2.83 -13.50
N ILE A 13 0.74 -1.92 -13.91
CA ILE A 13 1.41 -0.96 -13.03
C ILE A 13 0.71 0.40 -13.10
N LYS A 14 0.56 1.06 -11.96
CA LYS A 14 0.08 2.44 -11.82
C LYS A 14 1.07 3.27 -11.00
N SER A 15 1.11 4.57 -11.26
CA SER A 15 1.91 5.51 -10.47
C SER A 15 1.09 6.04 -9.30
N TYR A 16 1.49 5.69 -8.08
CA TYR A 16 0.96 6.22 -6.83
C TYR A 16 1.89 7.33 -6.33
N HIS A 17 1.49 8.59 -6.48
CA HIS A 17 2.31 9.77 -6.14
C HIS A 17 3.74 9.73 -6.71
N GLY A 18 3.89 9.21 -7.93
CA GLY A 18 5.19 9.04 -8.60
C GLY A 18 5.86 7.68 -8.38
N ILE A 19 5.31 6.82 -7.53
CA ILE A 19 5.86 5.49 -7.22
C ILE A 19 5.13 4.43 -8.04
N PRO A 20 5.83 3.64 -8.88
CA PRO A 20 5.20 2.56 -9.62
C PRO A 20 4.78 1.45 -8.65
N LEU A 21 3.53 1.03 -8.73
CA LEU A 21 2.93 -0.05 -7.94
C LEU A 21 2.03 -0.92 -8.81
N LEU A 22 1.87 -2.19 -8.45
CA LEU A 22 0.78 -3.00 -9.02
C LEU A 22 -0.57 -2.32 -8.79
N ARG A 23 -1.44 -2.37 -9.80
CA ARG A 23 -2.77 -1.72 -9.81
C ARG A 23 -3.63 -2.11 -8.61
N SER A 24 -3.58 -3.38 -8.20
CA SER A 24 -4.34 -3.87 -7.04
C SER A 24 -3.85 -3.27 -5.73
N GLU A 25 -2.55 -3.05 -5.59
CA GLU A 25 -1.93 -2.45 -4.42
C GLU A 25 -2.11 -0.92 -4.41
N TYR A 26 -1.99 -0.28 -5.59
CA TYR A 26 -2.39 1.11 -5.80
C TYR A 26 -3.82 1.36 -5.28
N ASN A 27 -4.77 0.51 -5.67
CA ASN A 27 -6.17 0.67 -5.25
C ASN A 27 -6.32 0.54 -3.72
N ALA A 28 -5.61 -0.40 -3.10
CA ALA A 28 -5.62 -0.57 -1.65
C ALA A 28 -5.05 0.66 -0.93
N LEU A 29 -3.94 1.23 -1.40
CA LEU A 29 -3.37 2.44 -0.81
C LEU A 29 -4.28 3.67 -1.00
N MET A 30 -4.93 3.80 -2.16
CA MET A 30 -5.90 4.88 -2.41
C MET A 30 -7.10 4.81 -1.46
N GLU A 31 -7.59 3.62 -1.13
CA GLU A 31 -8.69 3.48 -0.17
C GLU A 31 -8.28 3.87 1.23
N PHE A 32 -7.07 3.50 1.66
CA PHE A 32 -6.54 3.98 2.93
C PHE A 32 -6.42 5.52 2.94
N GLU A 33 -5.87 6.13 1.88
CA GLU A 33 -5.79 7.60 1.78
C GLU A 33 -7.15 8.28 1.86
N GLN A 34 -8.16 7.73 1.19
CA GLN A 34 -9.53 8.24 1.24
C GLN A 34 -10.11 8.19 2.66
N GLN A 35 -9.81 7.14 3.43
CA GLN A 35 -10.28 7.01 4.81
C GLN A 35 -9.58 7.99 5.75
N ILE A 36 -8.25 8.16 5.62
CA ILE A 36 -7.47 9.02 6.52
C ILE A 36 -7.36 10.48 6.06
N THR A 37 -7.91 10.80 4.87
CA THR A 37 -7.88 12.12 4.22
C THR A 37 -6.46 12.71 4.07
N ASN A 38 -5.44 11.84 4.07
CA ASN A 38 -4.04 12.22 4.01
C ASN A 38 -3.31 11.26 3.06
N PRO A 39 -2.35 11.76 2.26
CA PRO A 39 -1.57 10.87 1.42
C PRO A 39 -0.66 9.98 2.26
N LEU A 40 -0.42 8.75 1.82
CA LEU A 40 0.57 7.87 2.45
C LEU A 40 1.93 8.13 1.79
N PRO A 41 2.91 8.72 2.50
CA PRO A 41 4.22 8.98 1.91
C PRO A 41 5.00 7.67 1.72
N LEU A 42 5.84 7.64 0.68
CA LEU A 42 6.89 6.63 0.60
C LEU A 42 7.94 6.93 1.67
N VAL A 43 8.33 5.92 2.44
CA VAL A 43 9.41 6.03 3.42
C VAL A 43 10.53 5.05 3.12
N SER A 44 11.76 5.39 3.52
CA SER A 44 12.95 4.59 3.23
C SER A 44 13.11 3.38 4.16
N GLU A 45 12.65 3.49 5.41
CA GLU A 45 12.92 2.50 6.46
C GLU A 45 11.75 2.32 7.42
N TRP A 46 11.67 1.13 8.02
CA TRP A 46 10.65 0.80 9.01
C TRP A 46 11.09 1.25 10.41
N ASN A 47 10.23 2.02 11.10
CA ASN A 47 10.43 2.39 12.50
C ASN A 47 9.12 2.24 13.30
N SER A 48 9.18 2.47 14.62
CA SER A 48 8.07 2.24 15.55
C SER A 48 6.86 3.17 15.36
N ASN A 49 7.03 4.32 14.70
CA ASN A 49 6.00 5.33 14.47
C ASN A 49 5.82 5.63 12.98
N ILE A 50 6.07 4.64 12.12
CA ILE A 50 5.99 4.79 10.68
C ILE A 50 4.59 5.22 10.24
N PHE A 51 4.52 6.36 9.58
CA PHE A 51 3.35 6.82 8.83
C PHE A 51 3.73 6.85 7.35
N GLY A 52 3.08 6.00 6.55
CA GLY A 52 3.39 5.82 5.13
C GLY A 52 3.61 4.35 4.75
N PHE A 53 4.24 4.14 3.60
CA PHE A 53 4.47 2.81 3.04
C PHE A 53 5.92 2.65 2.54
N ILE A 54 6.36 1.40 2.43
CA ILE A 54 7.62 1.03 1.79
C ILE A 54 7.29 0.17 0.59
N ALA A 55 7.85 0.50 -0.57
CA ALA A 55 7.72 -0.28 -1.79
C ALA A 55 9.07 -0.80 -2.30
N ARG A 56 9.07 -2.00 -2.89
CA ARG A 56 10.21 -2.60 -3.59
C ARG A 56 9.68 -3.35 -4.80
N GLU A 57 10.35 -3.22 -5.95
CA GLU A 57 9.98 -3.93 -7.19
C GLU A 57 8.48 -3.77 -7.55
N ASN A 58 7.93 -2.58 -7.38
CA ASN A 58 6.52 -2.24 -7.61
C ASN A 58 5.52 -2.89 -6.65
N HIS A 59 5.99 -3.42 -5.53
CA HIS A 59 5.18 -4.03 -4.48
C HIS A 59 5.29 -3.28 -3.15
N VAL A 60 4.18 -3.12 -2.45
CA VAL A 60 4.10 -2.63 -1.08
C VAL A 60 4.53 -3.74 -0.13
N ILE A 61 5.66 -3.52 0.55
CA ILE A 61 6.27 -4.50 1.46
C ILE A 61 5.95 -4.18 2.92
N ALA A 62 5.64 -2.92 3.21
CA ALA A 62 5.29 -2.46 4.55
C ALA A 62 4.32 -1.26 4.52
N LEU A 63 3.41 -1.21 5.49
CA LEU A 63 2.40 -0.16 5.63
C LEU A 63 2.23 0.24 7.09
N GLY A 64 2.29 1.54 7.36
CA GLY A 64 2.10 2.13 8.69
C GLY A 64 1.08 3.27 8.64
N ILE A 65 0.02 3.13 9.42
CA ILE A 65 -1.02 4.15 9.54
C ILE A 65 -1.40 4.32 11.02
N PRO A 66 -0.48 4.73 11.90
CA PRO A 66 -0.78 4.88 13.32
C PRO A 66 -1.59 6.15 13.59
N SER A 67 -2.54 6.08 14.54
CA SER A 67 -3.26 7.25 15.09
C SER A 67 -3.97 8.09 14.02
N LYS A 68 -4.76 7.44 13.16
CA LYS A 68 -5.55 8.08 12.09
C LYS A 68 -7.05 7.83 12.19
N ASP A 69 -7.50 7.44 13.37
CA ASP A 69 -8.91 7.17 13.65
C ASP A 69 -9.56 6.21 12.64
N LEU A 70 -8.76 5.29 12.07
CA LEU A 70 -9.28 4.25 11.18
C LEU A 70 -10.28 3.40 11.96
N THR A 71 -11.53 3.35 11.51
CA THR A 71 -12.62 2.59 12.14
C THR A 71 -12.93 1.28 11.43
N ILE A 72 -12.45 1.12 10.19
CA ILE A 72 -12.64 -0.07 9.37
C ILE A 72 -11.38 -0.38 8.59
N LEU A 73 -11.12 -1.67 8.38
CA LEU A 73 -10.08 -2.12 7.48
C LEU A 73 -10.65 -2.17 6.06
N THR A 74 -9.98 -1.54 5.08
CA THR A 74 -10.39 -1.66 3.67
C THR A 74 -10.44 -3.13 3.23
N GLU A 75 -11.48 -3.50 2.48
CA GLU A 75 -11.62 -4.84 1.88
C GLU A 75 -10.44 -5.18 0.95
N ASN A 76 -9.85 -4.16 0.34
CA ASN A 76 -8.72 -4.29 -0.57
C ASN A 76 -7.38 -4.49 0.14
N ILE A 77 -7.32 -4.54 1.48
CA ILE A 77 -6.06 -4.87 2.18
C ILE A 77 -5.49 -6.23 1.77
N CYS A 78 -6.37 -7.18 1.42
CA CYS A 78 -5.99 -8.50 0.93
C CYS A 78 -5.21 -8.46 -0.41
N ASN A 79 -5.24 -7.32 -1.12
CA ASN A 79 -4.45 -7.12 -2.34
C ASN A 79 -2.98 -6.83 -2.06
N LEU A 80 -2.62 -6.42 -0.84
CA LEU A 80 -1.24 -6.19 -0.41
C LEU A 80 -0.54 -7.53 -0.10
N LYS A 81 -0.45 -8.41 -1.09
CA LYS A 81 0.00 -9.81 -0.94
C LYS A 81 1.46 -9.95 -0.50
N TYR A 82 2.26 -8.91 -0.74
CA TYR A 82 3.68 -8.85 -0.41
C TYR A 82 3.94 -8.11 0.91
N LEU A 83 2.89 -7.68 1.60
CA LEU A 83 3.00 -6.97 2.86
C LEU A 83 3.57 -7.88 3.93
N THR A 84 4.74 -7.52 4.44
CA THR A 84 5.43 -8.25 5.52
C THR A 84 5.27 -7.57 6.88
N ARG A 85 4.90 -6.28 6.87
CA ARG A 85 4.76 -5.46 8.08
C ARG A 85 3.56 -4.54 7.94
N LEU A 86 2.68 -4.59 8.94
CA LEU A 86 1.50 -3.73 9.06
C LEU A 86 1.48 -3.13 10.46
N SER A 87 1.36 -1.81 10.54
CA SER A 87 1.14 -1.10 11.81
C SER A 87 -0.10 -0.23 11.70
N LEU A 88 -1.13 -0.57 12.46
CA LEU A 88 -2.38 0.20 12.58
C LEU A 88 -2.58 0.66 14.04
N LYS A 89 -1.47 0.88 14.75
CA LYS A 89 -1.47 1.19 16.18
C LYS A 89 -2.29 2.46 16.48
N ASN A 90 -3.02 2.43 17.59
CA ASN A 90 -3.84 3.56 18.08
C ASN A 90 -4.90 4.02 17.06
N ASN A 91 -5.49 3.11 16.29
CA ASN A 91 -6.72 3.35 15.54
C ASN A 91 -7.94 2.83 16.30
N LEU A 92 -9.13 3.04 15.74
CA LEU A 92 -10.44 2.71 16.30
C LEU A 92 -11.07 1.47 15.64
N LEU A 93 -10.22 0.56 15.14
CA LEU A 93 -10.60 -0.68 14.45
C LEU A 93 -11.33 -1.68 15.34
#